data_AF-A0A942MHE4-F1
#
_entry.id   AF-A0A942MHE4-F1
#
_cell.length_a   1.000
_cell.length_b   1.000
_cell.length_c   1.000
_cell.angle_alpha   90.00
_cell.angle_beta   90.00
_cell.angle_gamma   90.00
#
_symmetry.space_group_name_H-M   'P 1'
#
loop_
_entity.id
_entity.type
_entity.pdbx_description
1 polymer ?
#
loop_
_entity_poly.entity_id
_entity_poly.type
_entity_poly.pdbx_seq_one_letter_code
_entity_poly.pdbx_strand_id
1 'polypeptide(L)'
;MSDNDNVYKKMLLVTAAGITGYFGLIWAGRKAIEIATNSFIHRIMVDKYDENLWEFASATRKVGIQNIVETNLRSQEGKVIHRPLGSPKRFPNFDSIMLNYAQLHRLPTDEGQKIDTEVIIGPMAKKPLKISMPILISGMAYGLALSAKAKIALAKGTTMAGIAANTGEGAYLAAERRAAEKLILQYNRGKWSKSEKILKQADAIEI
;
A
#
# COMPACT_ATOMS: atom_id res chain seq x y z
N MET A 1 -13.43 79.26 -42.81
CA MET A 1 -14.06 77.91 -42.85
C MET A 1 -13.07 76.75 -43.05
N SER A 2 -11.74 76.94 -42.93
CA SER A 2 -10.73 75.90 -43.24
C SER A 2 -10.21 75.12 -42.02
N ASP A 3 -10.30 75.69 -40.80
CA ASP A 3 -9.55 75.17 -39.64
C ASP A 3 -10.27 74.05 -38.87
N ASN A 4 -11.61 74.10 -38.80
CA ASN A 4 -12.42 73.05 -38.15
C ASN A 4 -12.36 71.71 -38.92
N ASP A 5 -12.25 71.75 -40.24
CA ASP A 5 -12.24 70.55 -41.08
C ASP A 5 -10.99 69.68 -40.85
N ASN A 6 -9.88 70.31 -40.45
CA ASN A 6 -8.62 69.64 -40.12
C ASN A 6 -8.67 68.98 -38.72
N VAL A 7 -9.40 69.59 -37.77
CA VAL A 7 -9.63 69.02 -36.44
C VAL A 7 -10.56 67.82 -36.52
N TYR A 8 -11.65 67.90 -37.30
CA TYR A 8 -12.54 66.75 -37.52
C TYR A 8 -11.83 65.59 -38.22
N LYS A 9 -11.00 65.86 -39.24
CA LYS A 9 -10.18 64.82 -39.90
C LYS A 9 -9.19 64.15 -38.94
N LYS A 10 -8.53 64.93 -38.07
CA LYS A 10 -7.64 64.38 -37.03
C LYS A 10 -8.40 63.56 -35.98
N MET A 11 -9.56 64.02 -35.54
CA MET A 11 -10.39 63.30 -34.57
C MET A 11 -10.91 61.98 -35.16
N LEU A 12 -11.38 61.99 -36.42
CA LEU A 12 -11.79 60.80 -37.16
C LEU A 12 -10.63 59.80 -37.30
N LEU A 13 -9.42 60.26 -37.63
CA LEU A 13 -8.23 59.43 -37.73
C LEU A 13 -7.86 58.78 -36.39
N VAL A 14 -7.93 59.53 -35.28
CA VAL A 14 -7.64 59.00 -33.93
C VAL A 14 -8.69 57.97 -33.51
N THR A 15 -9.98 58.24 -33.74
CA THR A 15 -11.04 57.26 -33.46
C THR A 15 -10.94 56.03 -34.33
N ALA A 16 -10.64 56.19 -35.62
CA ALA A 16 -10.45 55.07 -36.54
C ALA A 16 -9.26 54.22 -36.10
N ALA A 17 -8.11 54.84 -35.82
CA ALA A 17 -6.91 54.16 -35.32
C ALA A 17 -7.13 53.45 -33.97
N GLY A 18 -7.93 54.03 -33.07
CA GLY A 18 -8.32 53.40 -31.82
C GLY A 18 -9.19 52.15 -32.03
N ILE A 19 -10.14 52.21 -32.97
CA ILE A 19 -10.99 51.08 -33.34
C ILE A 19 -10.17 49.97 -34.02
N THR A 20 -9.32 50.29 -35.00
CA THR A 20 -8.45 49.29 -35.63
C THR A 20 -7.42 48.70 -34.67
N GLY A 21 -6.88 49.51 -33.75
CA GLY A 21 -5.99 49.03 -32.69
C GLY A 21 -6.68 48.04 -31.75
N TYR A 22 -7.92 48.35 -31.33
CA TYR A 22 -8.74 47.47 -30.50
C TYR A 22 -9.07 46.14 -31.22
N PHE A 23 -9.53 46.19 -32.47
CA PHE A 23 -9.79 44.98 -33.25
C PHE A 23 -8.52 44.19 -33.59
N GLY A 24 -7.39 44.86 -33.79
CA GLY A 24 -6.08 44.25 -34.01
C GLY A 24 -5.58 43.48 -32.79
N LEU A 25 -5.76 44.04 -31.59
CA LEU A 25 -5.45 43.36 -30.32
C LEU A 25 -6.34 42.13 -30.09
N ILE A 26 -7.65 42.25 -30.38
CA ILE A 26 -8.57 41.10 -30.29
C ILE A 26 -8.17 40.01 -31.29
N TRP A 27 -7.83 40.37 -32.53
CA TRP A 27 -7.40 39.41 -33.54
C TRP A 27 -6.09 38.72 -33.15
N ALA A 28 -5.10 39.46 -32.67
CA ALA A 28 -3.84 38.91 -32.20
C ALA A 28 -4.04 37.98 -30.99
N GLY A 29 -4.89 38.37 -30.03
CA GLY A 29 -5.26 37.53 -28.89
C GLY A 29 -5.94 36.23 -29.33
N ARG A 30 -6.90 36.30 -30.26
CA ARG A 30 -7.56 35.11 -30.84
C ARG A 30 -6.55 34.19 -31.53
N LYS A 31 -5.64 34.75 -32.34
CA LYS A 31 -4.64 33.96 -33.05
C LYS A 31 -3.64 33.28 -32.10
N ALA A 32 -3.26 33.95 -31.02
CA ALA A 32 -2.41 33.35 -29.98
C ALA A 32 -3.12 32.17 -29.27
N ILE A 33 -4.40 32.35 -28.92
CA ILE A 33 -5.22 31.28 -28.33
C ILE A 33 -5.36 30.11 -29.31
N GLU A 34 -5.61 30.38 -30.58
CA GLU A 34 -5.76 29.34 -31.60
C GLU A 34 -4.47 28.53 -31.77
N ILE A 35 -3.31 29.19 -31.84
CA ILE A 35 -2.00 28.51 -31.91
C ILE A 35 -1.79 27.64 -30.67
N ALA A 36 -1.99 28.18 -29.47
CA ALA A 36 -1.81 27.44 -28.23
C ALA A 36 -2.77 26.24 -28.14
N THR A 37 -4.03 26.43 -28.54
CA THR A 37 -5.06 25.39 -28.50
C THR A 37 -4.76 24.29 -29.52
N ASN A 38 -4.37 24.65 -30.75
CA ASN A 38 -4.03 23.68 -31.79
C ASN A 38 -2.78 22.87 -31.42
N SER A 39 -1.74 23.51 -30.86
CA SER A 39 -0.57 22.79 -30.36
C SER A 39 -0.93 21.82 -29.24
N PHE A 40 -1.80 22.23 -28.32
CA PHE A 40 -2.26 21.37 -27.23
C PHE A 40 -3.13 20.20 -27.72
N ILE A 41 -4.09 20.46 -28.61
CA ILE A 41 -4.95 19.44 -29.21
C ILE A 41 -4.12 18.44 -30.01
N HIS A 42 -3.15 18.91 -30.82
CA HIS A 42 -2.25 18.04 -31.56
C HIS A 42 -1.46 17.11 -30.62
N ARG A 43 -0.94 17.65 -29.51
CA ARG A 43 -0.19 16.86 -28.52
C ARG A 43 -1.04 15.78 -27.84
N ILE A 44 -2.34 16.02 -27.66
CA ILE A 44 -3.26 15.03 -27.08
C ILE A 44 -3.73 14.00 -28.11
N MET A 45 -3.94 14.41 -29.36
CA MET A 45 -4.66 13.59 -30.35
C MET A 45 -3.75 12.90 -31.37
N VAL A 46 -2.53 13.40 -31.60
CA VAL A 46 -1.66 12.96 -32.70
C VAL A 46 -0.33 12.40 -32.19
N ASP A 47 0.23 12.95 -31.11
CA ASP A 47 1.51 12.47 -30.57
C ASP A 47 1.40 11.01 -30.14
N LYS A 48 2.50 10.27 -30.32
CA LYS A 48 2.60 8.86 -29.94
C LYS A 48 2.26 8.68 -28.45
N TYR A 49 1.59 7.59 -28.13
CA TYR A 49 0.98 7.39 -26.81
C TYR A 49 1.98 7.45 -25.65
N ASP A 50 3.24 7.08 -25.86
CA ASP A 50 4.34 7.15 -24.88
C ASP A 50 4.78 8.59 -24.54
N GLU A 51 4.58 9.54 -25.45
CA GLU A 51 4.90 10.95 -25.25
C GLU A 51 3.64 11.83 -25.04
N ASN A 52 2.46 11.21 -25.17
CA ASN A 52 1.17 11.88 -25.14
C ASN A 52 0.77 12.22 -23.70
N LEU A 53 0.20 13.41 -23.49
CA LEU A 53 -0.33 13.83 -22.19
C LEU A 53 -1.45 12.92 -21.66
N TRP A 54 -2.12 12.19 -22.54
CA TRP A 54 -3.13 11.21 -22.18
C TRP A 54 -2.57 9.99 -21.44
N GLU A 55 -1.29 9.67 -21.63
CA GLU A 55 -0.59 8.63 -20.88
C GLU A 55 -0.76 8.88 -19.38
N PHE A 56 -0.50 10.11 -18.94
CA PHE A 56 -0.62 10.52 -17.55
C PHE A 56 -2.03 10.32 -16.97
N ALA A 57 -3.07 10.61 -17.77
CA ALA A 57 -4.46 10.39 -17.37
C ALA A 57 -4.74 8.89 -17.17
N SER A 58 -4.25 8.06 -18.09
CA SER A 58 -4.40 6.60 -18.01
C SER A 58 -3.59 5.98 -16.86
N ALA A 59 -2.35 6.45 -16.64
CA ALA A 59 -1.49 6.07 -15.53
C ALA A 59 -2.12 6.45 -14.19
N THR A 60 -2.69 7.65 -14.10
CA THR A 60 -3.39 8.13 -12.89
C THR A 60 -4.58 7.26 -12.54
N ARG A 61 -5.37 6.80 -13.53
CA ARG A 61 -6.48 5.87 -13.26
C ARG A 61 -6.01 4.50 -12.76
N LYS A 62 -4.89 4.01 -13.26
CA LYS A 62 -4.37 2.68 -12.91
C LYS A 62 -3.61 2.67 -11.58
N VAL A 63 -2.77 3.67 -11.36
CA VAL A 63 -1.82 3.74 -10.24
C VAL A 63 -2.33 4.64 -9.12
N GLY A 64 -3.15 5.65 -9.44
CA GLY A 64 -3.62 6.67 -8.51
C GLY A 64 -2.68 7.87 -8.44
N ILE A 65 -3.24 9.08 -8.50
CA ILE A 65 -2.47 10.34 -8.49
C ILE A 65 -1.54 10.44 -7.28
N GLN A 66 -2.02 9.97 -6.12
CA GLN A 66 -1.25 9.94 -4.89
C GLN A 66 0.03 9.12 -5.04
N ASN A 67 -0.06 7.91 -5.60
CA ASN A 67 1.09 7.05 -5.75
C ASN A 67 2.10 7.63 -6.74
N ILE A 68 1.64 8.29 -7.80
CA ILE A 68 2.51 8.96 -8.78
C ILE A 68 3.31 10.10 -8.11
N VAL A 69 2.61 11.02 -7.45
CA VAL A 69 3.24 12.18 -6.79
C VAL A 69 4.17 11.72 -5.67
N GLU A 70 3.72 10.81 -4.82
CA GLU A 70 4.55 10.30 -3.73
C GLU A 70 5.75 9.48 -4.21
N THR A 71 5.64 8.76 -5.33
CA THR A 71 6.79 8.07 -5.93
C THR A 71 7.81 9.07 -6.44
N ASN A 72 7.36 10.17 -7.06
CA ASN A 72 8.26 11.25 -7.47
C ASN A 72 8.99 11.88 -6.27
N LEU A 73 8.25 12.21 -5.19
CA LEU A 73 8.86 12.74 -3.96
C LEU A 73 9.89 11.78 -3.36
N ARG A 74 9.56 10.48 -3.26
CA ARG A 74 10.52 9.45 -2.80
C ARG A 74 11.74 9.35 -3.70
N SER A 75 11.56 9.47 -5.01
CA SER A 75 12.65 9.40 -5.99
C SER A 75 13.59 10.59 -5.89
N GLN A 76 13.08 11.79 -5.58
CA GLN A 76 13.89 13.00 -5.45
C GLN A 76 14.63 13.06 -4.10
N GLU A 77 13.94 12.72 -3.01
CA GLU A 77 14.51 12.86 -1.67
C GLU A 77 15.25 11.61 -1.18
N GLY A 78 14.97 10.44 -1.75
CA GLY A 78 15.52 9.15 -1.31
C GLY A 78 15.04 8.73 0.08
N LYS A 79 13.98 9.36 0.61
CA LYS A 79 13.49 9.16 1.98
C LYS A 79 12.07 8.61 2.00
N VAL A 80 11.72 7.97 3.12
CA VAL A 80 10.34 7.53 3.39
C VAL A 80 9.48 8.74 3.72
N ILE A 81 8.32 8.84 3.08
CA ILE A 81 7.35 9.92 3.34
C ILE A 81 6.68 9.68 4.70
N HIS A 82 6.90 10.59 5.65
CA HIS A 82 6.21 10.61 6.92
C HIS A 82 4.82 11.25 6.76
N ARG A 83 3.77 10.49 7.05
CA ARG A 83 2.39 10.97 6.98
C ARG A 83 1.85 11.19 8.38
N PRO A 84 1.39 12.42 8.72
CA PRO A 84 0.90 12.72 10.07
C PRO A 84 -0.40 11.98 10.40
N LEU A 85 -1.24 11.69 9.39
CA LEU A 85 -2.54 11.02 9.55
C LEU A 85 -2.49 9.52 9.23
N GLY A 86 -1.31 8.93 9.14
CA GLY A 86 -1.13 7.51 8.86
C GLY A 86 -1.19 7.14 7.38
N SER A 87 -1.36 5.84 7.11
CA SER A 87 -1.34 5.28 5.76
C SER A 87 -2.66 5.50 5.02
N PRO A 88 -2.65 5.93 3.74
CA PRO A 88 -3.86 6.01 2.91
C PRO A 88 -4.41 4.63 2.53
N LYS A 89 -3.64 3.57 2.76
CA LYS A 89 -4.00 2.20 2.36
C LYS A 89 -5.16 1.72 3.21
N ARG A 90 -6.27 1.34 2.56
CA ARG A 90 -7.35 0.62 3.23
C ARG A 90 -6.86 -0.77 3.59
N PHE A 91 -6.93 -1.10 4.88
CA PHE A 91 -6.68 -2.46 5.35
C PHE A 91 -7.99 -3.26 5.31
N PRO A 92 -7.92 -4.59 5.10
CA PRO A 92 -9.06 -5.44 5.35
C PRO A 92 -9.57 -5.19 6.78
N ASN A 93 -10.88 -4.93 6.92
CA ASN A 93 -11.53 -4.78 8.21
C ASN A 93 -12.58 -5.87 8.40
N PHE A 94 -13.07 -5.99 9.62
CA PHE A 94 -14.10 -6.98 9.98
C PHE A 94 -15.50 -6.35 10.08
N ASP A 95 -15.69 -5.12 9.57
CA ASP A 95 -16.93 -4.36 9.69
C ASP A 95 -18.13 -5.06 9.00
N SER A 96 -17.85 -5.91 8.01
CA SER A 96 -18.86 -6.72 7.32
C SER A 96 -19.17 -8.06 8.00
N ILE A 97 -18.49 -8.41 9.09
CA ILE A 97 -18.72 -9.68 9.82
C ILE A 97 -19.55 -9.39 11.07
N MET A 98 -20.75 -9.98 11.12
CA MET A 98 -21.59 -9.98 12.31
C MET A 98 -21.69 -11.41 12.87
N LEU A 99 -21.35 -11.58 14.14
CA LEU A 99 -21.47 -12.86 14.83
C LEU A 99 -22.87 -12.98 15.46
N ASN A 100 -23.59 -14.05 15.12
CA ASN A 100 -24.86 -14.35 15.77
C ASN A 100 -24.59 -15.01 17.14
N TYR A 101 -25.12 -14.42 18.21
CA TYR A 101 -24.95 -14.94 19.56
C TYR A 101 -26.07 -15.93 19.90
N ALA A 102 -25.80 -16.85 20.83
CA ALA A 102 -26.82 -17.78 21.31
C ALA A 102 -27.89 -17.02 22.12
N GLN A 103 -29.17 -17.25 21.82
CA GLN A 103 -30.29 -16.51 22.43
C GLN A 103 -31.16 -17.41 23.33
N LEU A 104 -31.93 -18.32 22.75
CA LEU A 104 -32.99 -19.04 23.48
C LEU A 104 -32.75 -20.55 23.65
N HIS A 105 -32.02 -21.19 22.73
CA HIS A 105 -31.78 -22.64 22.79
C HIS A 105 -30.59 -23.01 23.71
N ARG A 106 -29.58 -22.15 23.76
CA ARG A 106 -28.42 -22.29 24.64
C ARG A 106 -28.24 -20.95 25.36
N LEU A 107 -28.32 -20.98 26.68
CA LEU A 107 -28.03 -19.81 27.50
C LEU A 107 -26.55 -19.45 27.38
N PRO A 108 -26.18 -18.16 27.48
CA PRO A 108 -24.80 -17.73 27.58
C PRO A 108 -24.07 -18.40 28.74
N THR A 109 -22.76 -18.51 28.61
CA THR A 109 -21.88 -18.97 29.69
C THR A 109 -21.92 -17.98 30.86
N ASP A 110 -21.89 -18.49 32.09
CA ASP A 110 -21.90 -17.67 33.31
C ASP A 110 -20.67 -16.76 33.41
N GLU A 111 -20.84 -15.61 34.07
CA GLU A 111 -19.75 -14.67 34.32
C GLU A 111 -18.65 -15.30 35.19
N GLY A 112 -17.39 -15.11 34.80
CA GLY A 112 -16.23 -15.64 35.51
C GLY A 112 -15.90 -17.11 35.21
N GLN A 113 -16.70 -17.81 34.40
CA GLN A 113 -16.34 -19.15 33.95
C GLN A 113 -15.12 -19.07 33.00
N LYS A 114 -14.12 -19.92 33.25
CA LYS A 114 -12.98 -20.04 32.34
C LYS A 114 -13.42 -20.72 31.04
N ILE A 115 -13.22 -20.04 29.92
CA ILE A 115 -13.44 -20.58 28.58
C ILE A 115 -12.19 -21.35 28.16
N ASP A 116 -12.37 -22.59 27.74
CA ASP A 116 -11.30 -23.36 27.12
C ASP A 116 -11.05 -22.83 25.69
N THR A 117 -9.84 -22.32 25.47
CA THR A 117 -9.38 -21.85 24.16
C THR A 117 -8.35 -22.77 23.55
N GLU A 118 -8.05 -23.93 24.16
CA GLU A 118 -7.06 -24.87 23.65
C GLU A 118 -7.41 -25.29 22.21
N VAL A 119 -6.38 -25.32 21.36
CA VAL A 119 -6.50 -25.79 19.98
C VAL A 119 -5.54 -26.94 19.76
N ILE A 120 -6.06 -28.01 19.15
CA ILE A 120 -5.30 -29.17 18.72
C ILE A 120 -5.18 -29.14 17.20
N ILE A 121 -3.96 -28.89 16.71
CA ILE A 121 -3.63 -28.91 15.28
C ILE A 121 -3.14 -30.31 14.89
N GLY A 122 -3.76 -30.86 13.85
CA GLY A 122 -3.49 -32.22 13.38
C GLY A 122 -3.93 -33.30 14.38
N PRO A 123 -5.21 -33.36 14.79
CA PRO A 123 -5.68 -34.28 15.83
C PRO A 123 -5.47 -35.77 15.52
N MET A 124 -5.36 -36.12 14.23
CA MET A 124 -5.08 -37.50 13.78
C MET A 124 -3.58 -37.79 13.60
N ALA A 125 -2.70 -36.81 13.82
CA ALA A 125 -1.26 -37.02 13.72
C ALA A 125 -0.75 -37.84 14.91
N LYS A 126 0.35 -38.58 14.72
CA LYS A 126 1.03 -39.30 15.81
C LYS A 126 1.51 -38.36 16.92
N LYS A 127 1.80 -37.10 16.56
CA LYS A 127 2.23 -36.02 17.46
C LYS A 127 1.42 -34.76 17.14
N PRO A 128 0.19 -34.64 17.66
CA PRO A 128 -0.62 -33.45 17.43
C PRO A 128 0.00 -32.24 18.16
N LEU A 129 -0.07 -31.07 17.53
CA LEU A 129 0.40 -29.82 18.13
C LEU A 129 -0.74 -29.19 18.94
N LYS A 130 -0.57 -29.12 20.26
CA LYS A 130 -1.53 -28.46 21.14
C LYS A 130 -1.06 -27.05 21.48
N ILE A 131 -1.93 -26.05 21.40
CA ILE A 131 -1.64 -24.67 21.80
C ILE A 131 -2.75 -24.14 22.70
N SER A 132 -2.41 -23.26 23.64
CA SER A 132 -3.35 -22.76 24.67
C SER A 132 -4.51 -21.92 24.14
N MET A 133 -4.36 -21.33 22.96
CA MET A 133 -5.32 -20.42 22.35
C MET A 133 -5.20 -20.44 20.82
N PRO A 134 -6.22 -20.00 20.05
CA PRO A 134 -6.20 -19.97 18.58
C PRO A 134 -5.34 -18.83 18.01
N ILE A 135 -4.14 -18.65 18.55
CA ILE A 135 -3.18 -17.61 18.16
C ILE A 135 -1.81 -18.26 18.02
N LEU A 136 -1.08 -17.89 16.97
CA LEU A 136 0.30 -18.30 16.74
C LEU A 136 1.11 -17.13 16.19
N ILE A 137 2.42 -17.13 16.42
CA ILE A 137 3.31 -16.16 15.77
C ILE A 137 3.67 -16.69 14.40
N SER A 138 3.30 -15.93 13.37
CA SER A 138 3.50 -16.30 11.96
C SER A 138 4.99 -16.46 11.60
N GLY A 139 5.24 -17.23 10.53
CA GLY A 139 6.56 -17.56 10.04
C GLY A 139 7.27 -16.35 9.44
N MET A 140 8.12 -15.70 10.24
CA MET A 140 8.99 -14.61 9.78
C MET A 140 10.45 -15.06 9.73
N ALA A 141 11.06 -14.96 8.54
CA ALA A 141 12.37 -15.51 8.25
C ALA A 141 13.51 -14.87 9.08
N TYR A 142 14.29 -15.68 9.77
CA TYR A 142 15.56 -15.26 10.38
C TYR A 142 16.55 -14.79 9.31
N GLY A 143 17.13 -13.60 9.50
CA GLY A 143 18.15 -13.01 8.63
C GLY A 143 17.59 -12.21 7.45
N LEU A 144 16.39 -12.54 6.97
CA LEU A 144 15.72 -11.81 5.89
C LEU A 144 14.67 -10.81 6.42
N ALA A 145 13.87 -11.24 7.39
CA ALA A 145 12.80 -10.42 7.97
C ALA A 145 13.14 -9.97 9.39
N LEU A 146 13.68 -10.87 10.22
CA LEU A 146 13.93 -10.61 11.63
C LEU A 146 15.37 -10.94 12.04
N SER A 147 15.86 -10.18 13.03
CA SER A 147 17.13 -10.46 13.69
C SER A 147 17.04 -11.68 14.61
N ALA A 148 18.19 -12.28 14.95
CA ALA A 148 18.26 -13.40 15.89
C ALA A 148 17.64 -13.03 17.26
N LYS A 149 17.92 -11.81 17.74
CA LYS A 149 17.38 -11.32 19.02
C LYS A 149 15.86 -11.24 19.00
N ALA A 150 15.28 -10.74 17.89
CA ALA A 150 13.83 -10.67 17.73
C ALA A 150 13.20 -12.07 17.71
N LYS A 151 13.78 -13.03 16.98
CA LYS A 151 13.30 -14.42 16.93
C LYS A 151 13.33 -15.10 18.30
N ILE A 152 14.42 -14.94 19.05
CA ILE A 152 14.55 -15.48 20.41
C ILE A 152 13.52 -14.83 21.35
N ALA A 153 13.31 -13.51 21.25
CA ALA A 153 12.32 -12.82 22.08
C ALA A 153 10.90 -13.30 21.79
N LEU A 154 10.53 -13.44 20.50
CA LEU A 154 9.24 -13.98 20.10
C LEU A 154 9.06 -15.41 20.60
N ALA A 155 10.06 -16.27 20.43
CA ALA A 155 10.03 -17.65 20.92
C ALA A 155 9.83 -17.76 22.44
N LYS A 156 10.45 -16.88 23.23
CA LYS A 156 10.21 -16.81 24.68
C LYS A 156 8.77 -16.36 24.97
N GLY A 157 8.28 -15.35 24.25
CA GLY A 157 6.92 -14.85 24.39
C GLY A 157 5.87 -15.92 24.06
N THR A 158 6.08 -16.70 23.00
CA THR A 158 5.17 -17.80 22.63
C THR A 158 5.15 -18.89 23.70
N THR A 159 6.31 -19.25 24.24
CA THR A 159 6.42 -20.20 25.37
C THR A 159 5.63 -19.69 26.58
N MET A 160 5.82 -18.43 26.98
CA MET A 160 5.09 -17.83 28.11
C MET A 160 3.58 -17.79 27.89
N ALA A 161 3.13 -17.60 26.64
CA ALA A 161 1.72 -17.60 26.27
C ALA A 161 1.14 -19.01 26.01
N GLY A 162 1.97 -20.05 25.97
CA GLY A 162 1.56 -21.43 25.66
C GLY A 162 1.21 -21.68 24.18
N ILE A 163 1.66 -20.78 23.29
CA ILE A 163 1.42 -20.85 21.83
C ILE A 163 2.69 -21.26 21.07
N ALA A 164 2.56 -21.46 19.76
CA ALA A 164 3.67 -21.85 18.91
C ALA A 164 4.36 -20.65 18.24
N ALA A 165 5.70 -20.74 18.12
CA ALA A 165 6.50 -19.90 17.26
C ALA A 165 6.74 -20.59 15.91
N ASN A 166 6.90 -19.82 14.85
CA ASN A 166 7.18 -20.33 13.52
C ASN A 166 8.49 -19.78 12.96
N THR A 167 9.33 -20.65 12.42
CA THR A 167 10.67 -20.28 11.90
C THR A 167 10.62 -19.31 10.74
N GLY A 168 9.57 -19.33 9.92
CA GLY A 168 9.55 -18.63 8.64
C GLY A 168 10.45 -19.31 7.60
N GLU A 169 10.55 -18.70 6.42
CA GLU A 169 11.40 -19.15 5.31
C GLU A 169 12.92 -18.99 5.54
N GLY A 170 13.34 -18.56 6.73
CA GLY A 170 14.74 -18.27 7.04
C GLY A 170 15.58 -19.51 7.36
N ALA A 171 16.87 -19.29 7.61
CA ALA A 171 17.76 -20.33 8.09
C ALA A 171 17.36 -20.79 9.51
N TYR A 172 17.61 -22.06 9.81
CA TYR A 172 17.34 -22.63 11.12
C TYR A 172 18.23 -21.99 12.20
N LEU A 173 17.60 -21.45 13.25
CA LEU A 173 18.29 -20.83 14.38
C LEU A 173 18.16 -21.70 15.64
N ALA A 174 19.24 -22.38 16.03
CA ALA A 174 19.25 -23.24 17.22
C ALA A 174 18.91 -22.50 18.54
N ALA A 175 19.19 -21.19 18.61
CA ALA A 175 18.82 -20.37 19.75
C ALA A 175 17.30 -20.13 19.85
N GLU A 176 16.61 -19.99 18.70
CA GLU A 176 15.14 -19.91 18.66
C GLU A 176 14.52 -21.22 19.12
N ARG A 177 15.02 -22.36 18.61
CA ARG A 177 14.50 -23.66 19.04
C ARG A 177 14.60 -23.90 20.54
N ARG A 178 15.72 -23.51 21.16
CA ARG A 178 15.91 -23.64 22.61
C ARG A 178 14.99 -22.72 23.42
N ALA A 179 14.54 -21.61 22.84
CA ALA A 179 13.68 -20.64 23.50
C ALA A 179 12.18 -20.94 23.34
N ALA A 180 11.80 -21.57 22.22
CA ALA A 180 10.44 -21.97 21.94
C ALA A 180 10.16 -23.36 22.53
N GLU A 181 9.13 -23.48 23.37
CA GLU A 181 8.59 -24.77 23.78
C GLU A 181 8.00 -25.48 22.56
N LYS A 182 7.17 -24.76 21.79
CA LYS A 182 6.51 -25.26 20.58
C LYS A 182 7.02 -24.50 19.36
N LEU A 183 7.72 -25.19 18.46
CA LEU A 183 8.28 -24.62 17.25
C LEU A 183 7.73 -25.31 16.00
N ILE A 184 7.06 -24.52 15.16
CA ILE A 184 6.69 -24.89 13.80
C ILE A 184 7.85 -24.55 12.89
N LEU A 185 8.34 -25.55 12.15
CA LEU A 185 9.39 -25.36 11.16
C LEU A 185 8.77 -25.28 9.76
N GLN A 186 9.04 -24.18 9.06
CA GLN A 186 8.55 -23.98 7.70
C GLN A 186 9.46 -24.67 6.68
N TYR A 187 8.90 -25.62 5.95
CA TYR A 187 9.54 -26.39 4.89
C TYR A 187 9.39 -25.66 3.54
N ASN A 188 10.18 -24.61 3.37
CA ASN A 188 10.09 -23.78 2.17
C ASN A 188 10.82 -24.38 0.95
N ARG A 189 10.89 -23.62 -0.16
CA ARG A 189 11.62 -24.01 -1.37
C ARG A 189 13.16 -23.96 -1.23
N GLY A 190 13.68 -23.28 -0.20
CA GLY A 190 15.11 -23.15 0.06
C GLY A 190 15.82 -24.49 0.30
N LYS A 191 17.15 -24.50 0.27
CA LYS A 191 17.94 -25.72 0.54
C LYS A 191 18.36 -25.86 2.01
N TRP A 192 18.25 -24.79 2.78
CA TRP A 192 18.60 -24.77 4.20
C TRP A 192 17.51 -25.43 5.06
N SER A 193 17.83 -25.75 6.31
CA SER A 193 16.88 -26.27 7.31
C SER A 193 16.19 -27.61 6.97
N LYS A 194 16.62 -28.31 5.91
CA LYS A 194 16.01 -29.56 5.42
C LYS A 194 16.71 -30.84 5.86
N SER A 195 17.78 -30.73 6.65
CA SER A 195 18.44 -31.93 7.16
C SER A 195 17.53 -32.67 8.13
N GLU A 196 17.55 -34.00 8.11
CA GLU A 196 16.72 -34.84 8.99
C GLU A 196 16.91 -34.47 10.47
N LYS A 197 18.15 -34.14 10.86
CA LYS A 197 18.49 -33.66 12.21
C LYS A 197 17.74 -32.39 12.59
N ILE A 198 17.50 -31.48 11.65
CA ILE A 198 16.74 -30.24 11.91
C ILE A 198 15.25 -30.54 11.91
N LEU A 199 14.75 -31.29 10.94
CA LEU A 199 13.32 -31.62 10.85
C LEU A 199 12.80 -32.35 12.10
N LYS A 200 13.61 -33.26 12.68
CA LYS A 200 13.27 -33.97 13.92
C LYS A 200 13.19 -33.07 15.17
N GLN A 201 13.67 -31.83 15.10
CA GLN A 201 13.61 -30.89 16.22
C GLN A 201 12.32 -30.04 16.21
N ALA A 202 11.54 -30.08 15.13
CA ALA A 202 10.29 -29.35 15.03
C ALA A 202 9.13 -30.10 15.72
N ASP A 203 8.21 -29.35 16.31
CA ASP A 203 6.98 -29.90 16.90
C ASP A 203 5.87 -30.04 15.85
N ALA A 204 5.92 -29.20 14.81
CA ALA A 204 5.12 -29.34 13.60
C ALA A 204 5.90 -28.83 12.38
N ILE A 205 5.49 -29.27 11.20
CA ILE A 205 6.05 -28.83 9.93
C ILE A 205 4.96 -28.12 9.13
N GLU A 206 5.25 -26.92 8.66
CA GLU A 206 4.43 -26.19 7.69
C GLU A 206 5.05 -26.35 6.31
N ILE A 207 4.27 -26.68 5.28
CA ILE A 207 4.73 -26.97 3.92
C ILE A 207 4.49 -25.75 3.03
#